data_AF-M6VYI8-F1
#
_entry.id   AF-M6VYI8-F1
#
_cell.length_a   1.000
_cell.length_b   1.000
_cell.length_c   1.000
_cell.angle_alpha   90.00
_cell.angle_beta   90.00
_cell.angle_gamma   90.00
#
_symmetry.space_group_name_H-M   'P 1'
#
loop_
_entity.id
_entity.type
_entity.pdbx_description
1 polymer ?
#
loop_
_entity_poly.entity_id
_entity_poly.type
_entity_poly.pdbx_seq_one_letter_code
_entity_poly.pdbx_strand_id
1 'polypeptide(L)'
;MIQIRRALISVSDKSGIVEFAQFLNRNGVEIISTGGTLKLLKDNGIEAIAIDDYTGFPEILDGRVKTLHPKVHGGLLGVVSNPAHKQKMEELKIPKIDLVVVNLYPFLKTVSKPEVRLEEAIENIDIGGPSMIRSAAKNYKHTLVLTDPSDYQEVQTLISSGGISEEAAASYMRKAFSHTAMYDTAISSWFNKQAGDVFPDVLNLSFLKNKNSDMGKILIKPHLFTNLFL
;
A
#
# COMPACT_ATOMS: atom_id res chain seq x y z
N MET A 1 -7.67 -20.83 2.33
CA MET A 1 -7.22 -19.76 3.24
C MET A 1 -5.79 -19.40 2.89
N ILE A 2 -5.45 -18.11 2.91
CA ILE A 2 -4.09 -17.61 2.69
C ILE A 2 -3.31 -17.82 3.99
N GLN A 3 -2.14 -18.46 3.88
CA GLN A 3 -1.18 -18.60 4.97
C GLN A 3 -0.10 -17.56 4.79
N ILE A 4 0.18 -16.77 5.82
CA ILE A 4 1.20 -15.72 5.74
C ILE A 4 2.54 -16.34 6.13
N ARG A 5 3.43 -16.54 5.15
CA ARG A 5 4.80 -17.01 5.38
C ARG A 5 5.84 -15.94 5.08
N ARG A 6 5.51 -15.01 4.18
CA ARG A 6 6.37 -13.87 3.83
C ARG A 6 5.56 -12.59 3.72
N ALA A 7 6.05 -11.53 4.37
CA ALA A 7 5.45 -10.21 4.35
C ALA A 7 6.42 -9.18 3.74
N LEU A 8 5.92 -8.32 2.85
CA LEU A 8 6.62 -7.14 2.38
C LEU A 8 6.02 -5.89 3.03
N ILE A 9 6.82 -5.20 3.86
CA ILE A 9 6.36 -4.05 4.65
C ILE A 9 7.08 -2.79 4.20
N SER A 10 6.33 -1.83 3.66
CA SER A 10 6.84 -0.53 3.22
C SER A 10 5.80 0.55 3.53
N VAL A 11 5.87 1.10 4.73
CA VAL A 11 4.88 2.06 5.24
C VAL A 11 5.46 3.46 5.38
N SER A 12 4.66 4.47 5.19
CA SER A 12 4.98 5.87 5.50
C SER A 12 4.52 6.25 6.91
N ASP A 13 3.26 5.97 7.23
CA ASP A 13 2.72 6.02 8.59
C ASP A 13 3.20 4.78 9.37
N LYS A 14 3.95 5.02 10.45
CA LYS A 14 4.56 3.98 11.29
C LYS A 14 3.66 3.54 12.44
N SER A 15 2.44 4.05 12.54
CA SER A 15 1.51 3.71 13.62
C SER A 15 1.30 2.19 13.70
N GLY A 16 1.57 1.59 14.86
CA GLY A 16 1.34 0.17 15.14
C GLY A 16 2.21 -0.82 14.35
N ILE A 17 3.15 -0.36 13.51
CA ILE A 17 3.88 -1.28 12.60
C ILE A 17 4.89 -2.15 13.34
N VAL A 18 5.48 -1.64 14.42
CA VAL A 18 6.46 -2.38 15.22
C VAL A 18 5.78 -3.57 15.89
N GLU A 19 4.64 -3.35 16.54
CA GLU A 19 3.85 -4.38 17.21
C GLU A 19 3.32 -5.41 16.22
N PHE A 20 2.86 -4.94 15.05
CA PHE A 20 2.40 -5.83 13.98
C PHE A 20 3.54 -6.70 13.42
N ALA A 21 4.70 -6.11 13.14
CA ALA A 21 5.88 -6.83 12.65
C ALA A 21 6.45 -7.79 13.69
N GLN A 22 6.44 -7.44 14.98
CA GLN A 22 6.81 -8.36 16.06
C GLN A 22 5.87 -9.58 16.11
N PHE A 23 4.56 -9.37 15.96
CA PHE A 23 3.61 -10.47 15.86
C PHE A 23 3.93 -11.38 14.67
N LEU A 24 4.17 -10.81 13.48
CA LEU A 24 4.53 -11.58 12.30
C LEU A 24 5.81 -12.40 12.53
N ASN A 25 6.85 -11.77 13.08
CA ASN A 25 8.13 -12.41 13.35
C ASN A 25 7.99 -13.57 14.36
N ARG A 26 7.21 -13.38 15.44
CA ARG A 26 6.91 -14.45 16.43
C ARG A 26 6.17 -15.64 15.82
N ASN A 27 5.43 -15.43 14.73
CA ASN A 27 4.74 -16.49 14.00
C ASN A 27 5.59 -17.08 12.85
N GLY A 28 6.89 -16.76 12.79
CA GLY A 28 7.82 -17.30 11.79
C GLY A 28 7.63 -16.72 10.39
N VAL A 29 7.02 -15.54 10.27
CA VAL A 29 6.87 -14.84 8.99
C VAL A 29 8.17 -14.15 8.63
N GLU A 30 8.70 -14.46 7.44
CA GLU A 30 9.85 -13.74 6.90
C GLU A 30 9.44 -12.33 6.46
N ILE A 31 10.11 -11.31 6.98
CA ILE A 31 9.80 -9.91 6.68
C ILE A 31 10.82 -9.35 5.69
N ILE A 32 10.32 -8.76 4.60
CA ILE A 32 11.09 -7.91 3.69
C ILE A 32 10.66 -6.48 3.94
N SER A 33 11.61 -5.54 3.97
CA SER A 33 11.29 -4.13 4.21
C SER A 33 12.19 -3.15 3.45
N THR A 34 11.79 -1.88 3.44
CA THR A 34 12.42 -0.81 2.66
C THR A 34 12.85 0.36 3.56
N GLY A 35 13.98 0.99 3.22
CA GLY A 35 14.43 2.29 3.74
C GLY A 35 14.14 2.53 5.23
N GLY A 36 13.39 3.60 5.53
CA GLY A 36 13.07 3.98 6.91
C GLY A 36 12.18 2.97 7.66
N THR A 37 11.43 2.11 6.96
CA THR A 37 10.68 1.02 7.63
C THR A 37 11.65 -0.05 8.11
N LEU A 38 12.58 -0.48 7.25
CA LEU A 38 13.61 -1.45 7.61
C LEU A 38 14.41 -0.99 8.83
N LYS A 39 14.85 0.27 8.83
CA LYS A 39 15.57 0.86 9.96
C LYS A 39 14.75 0.77 11.25
N LEU A 40 13.49 1.21 11.22
CA LEU A 40 12.60 1.16 12.39
C LEU A 40 12.45 -0.27 12.93
N LEU A 41 12.29 -1.26 12.05
CA LEU A 41 12.15 -2.66 12.46
C LEU A 41 13.44 -3.18 13.11
N LYS A 42 14.60 -2.94 12.48
CA LYS A 42 15.91 -3.34 13.02
C LYS A 42 16.23 -2.68 14.36
N ASP A 43 15.93 -1.38 14.51
CA ASP A 43 16.11 -0.63 15.75
C ASP A 43 15.26 -1.20 16.92
N ASN A 44 14.19 -1.94 16.61
CA ASN A 44 13.33 -2.63 17.58
C ASN A 44 13.62 -4.14 17.69
N GLY A 45 14.77 -4.60 17.19
CA GLY A 45 15.20 -6.00 17.28
C GLY A 45 14.40 -6.98 16.42
N ILE A 46 13.71 -6.48 15.38
CA ILE A 46 12.92 -7.31 14.47
C ILE A 46 13.78 -7.63 13.25
N GLU A 47 13.95 -8.93 12.98
CA GLU A 47 14.63 -9.39 11.78
C GLU A 47 13.82 -9.02 10.53
N ALA A 48 14.49 -8.36 9.59
CA ALA A 48 13.91 -7.99 8.32
C ALA A 48 15.00 -7.96 7.23
N ILE A 49 14.69 -8.56 6.09
CA ILE A 49 15.52 -8.60 4.90
C ILE A 49 15.37 -7.26 4.17
N ALA A 50 16.49 -6.66 3.78
CA ALA A 50 16.47 -5.44 3.01
C ALA A 50 15.96 -5.72 1.58
N ILE A 51 15.23 -4.78 0.99
CA ILE A 51 14.60 -5.00 -0.33
C ILE A 51 15.63 -5.26 -1.44
N ASP A 52 16.78 -4.60 -1.36
CA ASP A 52 17.94 -4.77 -2.23
C ASP A 52 18.61 -6.13 -2.07
N ASP A 53 18.73 -6.63 -0.84
CA ASP A 53 19.18 -8.02 -0.58
C ASP A 53 18.19 -9.03 -1.17
N TYR A 54 16.89 -8.77 -1.03
CA TYR A 54 15.85 -9.63 -1.59
C TYR A 54 15.87 -9.63 -3.11
N THR A 55 15.98 -8.47 -3.77
CA THR A 55 15.96 -8.35 -5.24
C THR A 55 17.30 -8.72 -5.88
N GLY A 56 18.41 -8.52 -5.16
CA GLY A 56 19.76 -8.49 -5.74
C GLY A 56 20.04 -7.24 -6.57
N PHE A 57 19.22 -6.18 -6.43
CA PHE A 57 19.32 -4.95 -7.21
C PHE A 57 19.27 -3.74 -6.27
N PRO A 58 20.26 -2.83 -6.35
CA PRO A 58 20.33 -1.68 -5.45
C PRO A 58 19.20 -0.68 -5.72
N GLU A 59 18.92 0.14 -4.72
CA GLU A 59 18.09 1.32 -4.91
C GLU A 59 18.78 2.33 -5.85
N ILE A 60 18.06 2.84 -6.84
CA ILE A 60 18.58 3.82 -7.82
C ILE A 60 17.64 5.01 -7.96
N LEU A 61 18.15 6.10 -8.55
CA LEU A 61 17.40 7.33 -8.84
C LEU A 61 16.75 7.92 -7.58
N ASP A 62 17.55 8.08 -6.53
CA ASP A 62 17.13 8.66 -5.24
C ASP A 62 15.90 7.96 -4.61
N GLY A 63 15.82 6.65 -4.78
CA GLY A 63 14.73 5.84 -4.20
C GLY A 63 13.47 5.74 -5.02
N ARG A 64 13.44 6.36 -6.21
CA ARG A 64 12.32 6.25 -7.16
C ARG A 64 12.16 4.82 -7.68
N VAL A 65 13.25 4.07 -7.81
CA VAL A 65 13.23 2.69 -8.30
C VAL A 65 13.89 1.78 -7.27
N LYS A 66 13.05 1.15 -6.44
CA LYS A 66 13.45 0.17 -5.41
C LYS A 66 12.64 -1.12 -5.45
N THR A 67 11.31 -1.02 -5.60
CA THR A 67 10.39 -2.16 -5.52
C THR A 67 9.79 -2.54 -6.87
N LEU A 68 10.04 -1.75 -7.92
CA LEU A 68 9.61 -2.00 -9.30
C LEU A 68 10.50 -3.08 -9.95
N HIS A 69 10.47 -4.29 -9.36
CA HIS A 69 11.33 -5.39 -9.73
C HIS A 69 10.51 -6.67 -9.99
N PRO A 70 10.83 -7.48 -11.02
CA PRO A 70 10.11 -8.71 -11.33
C PRO A 70 10.04 -9.71 -10.18
N LYS A 71 11.08 -9.78 -9.34
CA LYS A 71 11.08 -10.64 -8.14
C LYS A 71 10.03 -10.22 -7.11
N VAL A 72 9.80 -8.91 -6.95
CA VAL A 72 8.75 -8.38 -6.06
C VAL A 72 7.38 -8.62 -6.67
N HIS A 73 7.16 -8.14 -7.90
CA HIS A 73 5.84 -8.22 -8.53
C HIS A 73 5.44 -9.65 -8.91
N GLY A 74 6.39 -10.50 -9.30
CA GLY A 74 6.16 -11.93 -9.50
C GLY A 74 5.81 -12.65 -8.20
N GLY A 75 6.45 -12.26 -7.09
CA GLY A 75 6.09 -12.74 -5.75
C GLY A 75 4.69 -12.31 -5.30
N LEU A 76 4.22 -11.14 -5.72
CA LEU A 76 2.87 -10.64 -5.40
C LEU A 76 1.77 -11.19 -6.34
N LEU A 77 2.06 -11.32 -7.63
CA LEU A 77 1.11 -11.68 -8.70
C LEU A 77 1.08 -13.19 -9.03
N GLY A 78 2.02 -13.97 -8.49
CA GLY A 78 2.06 -15.41 -8.66
C GLY A 78 0.78 -16.10 -8.22
N VAL A 79 0.12 -16.78 -9.16
CA VAL A 79 -1.10 -17.58 -8.90
C VAL A 79 -0.64 -19.01 -8.61
N VAL A 80 -0.43 -19.33 -7.34
CA VAL A 80 0.19 -20.60 -6.93
C VAL A 80 -0.66 -21.85 -7.24
N SER A 81 -1.95 -21.67 -7.48
CA SER A 81 -2.86 -22.72 -7.95
C SER A 81 -2.72 -22.99 -9.46
N ASN A 82 -2.05 -22.12 -10.22
CA ASN A 82 -1.74 -22.32 -11.63
C ASN A 82 -0.36 -22.99 -11.77
N PRO A 83 -0.27 -24.23 -12.27
CA PRO A 83 1.01 -24.95 -12.40
C PRO A 83 2.07 -24.21 -13.22
N ALA A 84 1.68 -23.50 -14.28
CA ALA A 84 2.61 -22.76 -15.12
C ALA A 84 3.23 -21.55 -14.38
N HIS A 85 2.44 -20.84 -13.57
CA HIS A 85 2.95 -19.76 -12.73
C HIS A 85 3.90 -20.31 -11.66
N LYS A 86 3.50 -21.39 -10.98
CA LYS A 86 4.32 -22.04 -9.95
C LYS A 86 5.68 -22.47 -10.51
N GLN A 87 5.69 -23.18 -11.64
CA GLN A 87 6.92 -23.63 -12.30
C GLN A 87 7.81 -22.45 -12.67
N LYS A 88 7.25 -21.38 -13.27
CA LYS A 88 8.04 -20.22 -13.67
C LYS A 88 8.61 -19.46 -12.47
N MET A 89 7.86 -19.35 -11.37
CA MET A 89 8.35 -18.75 -10.13
C MET A 89 9.50 -19.56 -9.52
N GLU A 90 9.41 -20.89 -9.53
CA GLU A 90 10.47 -21.77 -9.04
C GLU A 90 11.74 -21.66 -9.91
N GLU A 91 11.60 -21.73 -11.24
CA GLU A 91 12.69 -21.57 -12.22
C GLU A 91 13.44 -20.26 -12.04
N LEU A 92 12.69 -19.15 -11.88
CA LEU A 92 13.25 -17.81 -11.71
C LEU A 92 13.61 -17.47 -10.25
N LYS A 93 13.46 -18.42 -9.31
CA LYS A 93 13.72 -18.23 -7.88
C LYS A 93 13.00 -17.00 -7.33
N ILE A 94 11.69 -16.90 -7.60
CA ILE A 94 10.80 -15.84 -7.15
C ILE A 94 9.96 -16.37 -5.99
N PRO A 95 10.34 -16.11 -4.72
CA PRO A 95 9.58 -16.58 -3.58
C PRO A 95 8.25 -15.82 -3.50
N LYS A 96 7.16 -16.56 -3.21
CA LYS A 96 5.83 -15.99 -3.00
C LYS A 96 5.85 -14.98 -1.83
N ILE A 97 5.21 -13.83 -2.01
CA ILE A 97 4.94 -12.84 -0.96
C ILE A 97 3.45 -12.92 -0.63
N ASP A 98 3.10 -13.30 0.59
CA ASP A 98 1.72 -13.60 1.00
C ASP A 98 0.99 -12.39 1.57
N LEU A 99 1.73 -11.47 2.17
CA LEU A 99 1.22 -10.24 2.75
C LEU A 99 2.02 -9.05 2.21
N VAL A 100 1.32 -8.00 1.81
CA VAL A 100 1.93 -6.69 1.58
C VAL A 100 1.29 -5.66 2.51
N VAL A 101 2.12 -4.87 3.19
CA VAL A 101 1.69 -3.80 4.10
C VAL A 101 2.29 -2.50 3.58
N VAL A 102 1.44 -1.71 2.92
CA VAL A 102 1.86 -0.46 2.27
C VAL A 102 0.80 0.59 2.50
N ASN A 103 1.16 1.64 3.24
CA ASN A 103 0.37 2.86 3.28
C ASN A 103 1.15 3.96 2.55
N LEU A 104 0.43 4.71 1.71
CA LEU A 104 1.03 5.73 0.87
C LEU A 104 1.32 6.97 1.72
N TYR A 105 2.45 7.62 1.45
CA TYR A 105 2.68 8.94 2.04
C TYR A 105 1.52 9.84 1.62
N PRO A 106 0.90 10.57 2.56
CA PRO A 106 -0.26 11.37 2.23
C PRO A 106 0.17 12.55 1.36
N PHE A 107 0.18 12.36 0.04
CA PHE A 107 0.37 13.41 -0.97
C PHE A 107 -0.51 14.62 -0.63
N LEU A 108 -1.76 14.38 -0.24
CA LEU A 108 -2.68 15.40 0.28
C LEU A 108 -2.09 16.22 1.43
N LYS A 109 -1.42 15.61 2.42
CA LYS A 109 -0.79 16.36 3.52
C LYS A 109 0.36 17.21 3.01
N THR A 110 1.17 16.71 2.07
CA THR A 110 2.23 17.50 1.44
C THR A 110 1.64 18.72 0.76
N VAL A 111 0.76 18.50 -0.22
CA VAL A 111 0.25 19.57 -1.06
C VAL A 111 -0.78 20.50 -0.39
N SER A 112 -1.21 20.17 0.83
CA SER A 112 -2.04 21.06 1.65
C SER A 112 -1.23 22.15 2.35
N LYS A 113 0.11 22.09 2.36
CA LYS A 113 0.91 23.18 2.93
C LYS A 113 0.81 24.41 2.01
N PRO A 114 0.76 25.64 2.57
CA PRO A 114 0.52 26.86 1.78
C PRO A 114 1.50 27.14 0.63
N GLU A 115 2.73 26.63 0.71
CA GLU A 115 3.84 26.99 -0.20
C GLU A 115 4.54 25.77 -0.83
N VAL A 116 3.82 24.65 -1.07
CA VAL A 116 4.42 23.53 -1.80
C VAL A 116 4.75 23.92 -3.23
N ARG A 117 6.04 23.83 -3.58
CA ARG A 117 6.53 23.99 -4.95
C ARG A 117 6.18 22.77 -5.80
N LEU A 118 6.14 22.96 -7.11
CA LEU A 118 5.85 21.90 -8.07
C LEU A 118 6.80 20.71 -7.95
N GLU A 119 8.09 21.00 -7.77
CA GLU A 119 9.13 19.98 -7.64
C GLU A 119 8.92 19.15 -6.36
N GLU A 120 8.55 19.80 -5.24
CA GLU A 120 8.25 19.08 -3.98
C GLU A 120 7.02 18.19 -4.14
N ALA A 121 5.97 18.65 -4.83
CA ALA A 121 4.80 17.82 -5.10
C ALA A 121 5.16 16.60 -5.96
N ILE A 122 5.93 16.78 -7.03
CA ILE A 122 6.36 15.71 -7.94
C ILE A 122 7.19 14.65 -7.20
N GLU A 123 8.15 15.05 -6.36
CA GLU A 123 8.96 14.08 -5.58
C GLU A 123 8.13 13.26 -4.58
N ASN A 124 6.96 13.77 -4.17
CA ASN A 124 6.07 13.06 -3.23
C ASN A 124 5.05 12.14 -3.94
N ILE A 125 5.13 12.00 -5.26
CA ILE A 125 4.32 11.02 -6.02
C ILE A 125 4.99 9.65 -5.93
N ASP A 126 4.35 8.73 -5.20
CA ASP A 126 4.81 7.36 -5.03
C ASP A 126 4.40 6.51 -6.24
N ILE A 127 5.38 5.87 -6.87
CA ILE A 127 5.16 4.92 -7.97
C ILE A 127 5.16 3.47 -7.45
N GLY A 128 6.09 3.16 -6.56
CA GLY A 128 6.30 1.80 -6.06
C GLY A 128 5.15 1.35 -5.16
N GLY A 129 4.70 2.21 -4.25
CA GLY A 129 3.60 1.94 -3.32
C GLY A 129 2.32 1.52 -4.02
N PRO A 130 1.72 2.37 -4.89
CA PRO A 130 0.51 2.02 -5.61
C PRO A 130 0.68 0.77 -6.49
N SER A 131 1.86 0.60 -7.10
CA SER A 131 2.16 -0.60 -7.91
C SER A 131 2.11 -1.88 -7.09
N MET A 132 2.69 -1.90 -5.88
CA MET A 132 2.64 -3.05 -4.98
C MET A 132 1.22 -3.30 -4.45
N ILE A 133 0.51 -2.26 -4.03
CA ILE A 133 -0.88 -2.34 -3.56
C ILE A 133 -1.77 -2.97 -4.63
N ARG A 134 -1.71 -2.45 -5.87
CA ARG A 134 -2.51 -2.95 -6.99
C ARG A 134 -2.15 -4.38 -7.38
N SER A 135 -0.86 -4.73 -7.31
CA SER A 135 -0.39 -6.09 -7.60
C SER A 135 -0.98 -7.12 -6.62
N ALA A 136 -0.92 -6.83 -5.32
CA ALA A 136 -1.49 -7.71 -4.30
C ALA A 136 -3.02 -7.73 -4.35
N ALA A 137 -3.67 -6.56 -4.50
CA ALA A 137 -5.12 -6.47 -4.60
C ALA A 137 -5.66 -7.24 -5.82
N LYS A 138 -4.99 -7.17 -6.97
CA LYS A 138 -5.34 -7.98 -8.15
C LYS A 138 -5.29 -9.48 -7.85
N ASN A 139 -4.32 -9.92 -7.04
CA ASN A 139 -4.10 -11.32 -6.70
C ASN A 139 -4.68 -11.70 -5.32
N TYR A 140 -5.77 -11.06 -4.88
CA TYR A 140 -6.30 -11.17 -3.52
C TYR A 140 -6.57 -12.60 -3.04
N LYS A 141 -6.86 -13.54 -3.94
CA LYS A 141 -7.06 -14.96 -3.60
C LYS A 141 -5.78 -15.62 -3.05
N HIS A 142 -4.62 -15.05 -3.34
CA HIS A 142 -3.31 -15.59 -2.99
C HIS A 142 -2.43 -14.62 -2.21
N THR A 143 -2.73 -13.33 -2.21
CA THR A 143 -1.93 -12.29 -1.56
C THR A 143 -2.83 -11.32 -0.79
N LEU A 144 -2.61 -11.18 0.51
CA LEU A 144 -3.27 -10.19 1.34
C LEU A 144 -2.60 -8.82 1.17
N VAL A 145 -3.40 -7.75 1.15
CA VAL A 145 -2.93 -6.37 1.05
C VAL A 145 -3.50 -5.55 2.21
N LEU A 146 -2.66 -4.83 2.93
CA LEU A 146 -3.08 -3.89 3.98
C LEU A 146 -2.57 -2.49 3.67
N THR A 147 -3.48 -1.52 3.70
CA THR A 147 -3.20 -0.11 3.41
C THR A 147 -3.44 0.84 4.58
N ASP A 148 -3.91 0.32 5.72
CA ASP A 148 -4.35 1.11 6.86
C ASP A 148 -3.96 0.41 8.18
N PRO A 149 -3.25 1.11 9.10
CA PRO A 149 -2.91 0.56 10.41
C PRO A 149 -4.10 0.08 11.25
N SER A 150 -5.31 0.61 11.01
CA SER A 150 -6.49 0.17 11.77
C SER A 150 -6.83 -1.31 11.58
N ASP A 151 -6.32 -1.93 10.51
CA ASP A 151 -6.64 -3.30 10.14
C ASP A 151 -5.71 -4.33 10.83
N TYR A 152 -4.62 -3.88 11.45
CA TYR A 152 -3.58 -4.77 11.97
C TYR A 152 -4.11 -5.76 13.02
N GLN A 153 -4.94 -5.29 13.96
CA GLN A 153 -5.47 -6.14 15.03
C GLN A 153 -6.42 -7.23 14.51
N GLU A 154 -7.29 -6.89 13.56
CA GLU A 154 -8.20 -7.85 12.92
C GLU A 154 -7.38 -8.92 12.19
N VAL A 155 -6.37 -8.51 11.41
CA VAL A 155 -5.52 -9.44 10.66
C VAL A 155 -4.69 -10.34 11.58
N GLN A 156 -4.18 -9.83 12.70
CA GLN A 156 -3.50 -10.66 13.71
C GLN A 156 -4.42 -11.77 14.22
N THR A 157 -5.69 -11.44 14.48
CA THR A 157 -6.70 -12.40 14.94
C THR A 157 -6.98 -13.46 13.87
N LEU A 158 -7.12 -13.06 12.62
CA LEU A 158 -7.34 -13.98 11.49
C LEU A 158 -6.14 -14.91 11.26
N ILE A 159 -4.92 -14.38 11.30
CA ILE A 159 -3.68 -15.19 11.21
C ILE A 159 -3.64 -16.22 12.34
N SER A 160 -3.93 -15.80 13.58
CA SER A 160 -3.93 -16.68 14.76
C SER A 160 -5.02 -17.76 14.70
N SER A 161 -6.09 -17.51 13.93
CA SER A 161 -7.23 -18.42 13.78
C SER A 161 -7.09 -19.36 12.58
N GLY A 162 -5.89 -19.45 11.98
CA GLY A 162 -5.57 -20.42 10.93
C GLY A 162 -5.55 -19.86 9.51
N GLY A 163 -5.55 -18.53 9.35
CA GLY A 163 -5.29 -17.85 8.08
C GLY A 163 -6.44 -16.98 7.58
N ILE A 164 -6.25 -16.38 6.42
CA ILE A 164 -7.19 -15.40 5.86
C ILE A 164 -8.13 -16.10 4.87
N SER A 165 -9.45 -15.94 5.04
CA SER A 165 -10.44 -16.45 4.09
C SER A 165 -10.43 -15.65 2.78
N GLU A 166 -11.02 -16.18 1.71
CA GLU A 166 -11.11 -15.44 0.45
C GLU A 166 -12.01 -14.20 0.60
N GLU A 167 -13.08 -14.32 1.40
CA GLU A 167 -14.04 -13.25 1.68
C GLU A 167 -13.38 -12.09 2.44
N ALA A 168 -12.55 -12.42 3.44
CA ALA A 168 -11.75 -11.45 4.17
C ALA A 168 -10.72 -10.79 3.24
N ALA A 169 -9.96 -11.57 2.46
CA ALA A 169 -9.00 -11.00 1.51
C ALA A 169 -9.68 -10.09 0.46
N ALA A 170 -10.89 -10.42 0.02
CA ALA A 170 -11.68 -9.60 -0.88
C ALA A 170 -12.10 -8.25 -0.26
N SER A 171 -12.34 -8.18 1.05
CA SER A 171 -12.65 -6.91 1.72
C SER A 171 -11.46 -5.95 1.70
N TYR A 172 -10.26 -6.46 2.00
CA TYR A 172 -9.03 -5.67 1.94
C TYR A 172 -8.65 -5.29 0.51
N MET A 173 -8.92 -6.15 -0.48
CA MET A 173 -8.78 -5.82 -1.90
C MET A 173 -9.64 -4.63 -2.32
N ARG A 174 -10.91 -4.59 -1.92
CA ARG A 174 -11.78 -3.42 -2.18
C ARG A 174 -11.21 -2.16 -1.53
N LYS A 175 -10.79 -2.26 -0.26
CA LYS A 175 -10.17 -1.14 0.48
C LYS A 175 -8.90 -0.63 -0.22
N ALA A 176 -8.05 -1.54 -0.71
CA ALA A 176 -6.82 -1.23 -1.42
C ALA A 176 -7.07 -0.46 -2.73
N PHE A 177 -8.01 -0.91 -3.57
CA PHE A 177 -8.35 -0.20 -4.80
C PHE A 177 -9.01 1.16 -4.55
N SER A 178 -9.86 1.27 -3.52
CA SER A 178 -10.37 2.58 -3.09
C SER A 178 -9.26 3.51 -2.64
N HIS A 179 -8.28 3.00 -1.87
CA HIS A 179 -7.13 3.80 -1.41
C HIS A 179 -6.30 4.35 -2.58
N THR A 180 -6.00 3.53 -3.60
CA THR A 180 -5.26 4.00 -4.78
C THR A 180 -6.08 4.96 -5.65
N ALA A 181 -7.40 4.74 -5.79
CA ALA A 181 -8.26 5.67 -6.52
C ALA A 181 -8.31 7.06 -5.85
N MET A 182 -8.38 7.09 -4.52
CA MET A 182 -8.30 8.33 -3.74
C MET A 182 -6.96 9.03 -3.92
N TYR A 183 -5.87 8.26 -3.97
CA TYR A 183 -4.52 8.78 -4.15
C TYR A 183 -4.36 9.45 -5.53
N ASP A 184 -4.76 8.78 -6.61
CA ASP A 184 -4.68 9.33 -7.97
C ASP A 184 -5.64 10.52 -8.16
N THR A 185 -6.82 10.49 -7.53
CA THR A 185 -7.74 11.64 -7.48
C THR A 185 -7.04 12.86 -6.89
N ALA A 186 -6.35 12.70 -5.75
CA ALA A 186 -5.66 13.81 -5.10
C ALA A 186 -4.56 14.41 -5.98
N ILE A 187 -3.80 13.57 -6.68
CA ILE A 187 -2.77 14.01 -7.63
C ILE A 187 -3.40 14.81 -8.78
N SER A 188 -4.41 14.23 -9.43
CA SER A 188 -5.13 14.88 -10.54
C SER A 188 -5.75 16.22 -10.14
N SER A 189 -6.45 16.26 -9.00
CA SER A 189 -7.07 17.50 -8.49
C SER A 189 -6.02 18.57 -8.18
N TRP A 190 -4.85 18.20 -7.66
CA TRP A 190 -3.80 19.17 -7.37
C TRP A 190 -3.24 19.79 -8.65
N PHE A 191 -2.92 18.98 -9.67
CA PHE A 191 -2.39 19.50 -10.93
C PHE A 191 -3.40 20.39 -11.68
N ASN A 192 -4.68 20.01 -11.73
CA ASN A 192 -5.72 20.86 -12.34
C ASN A 192 -5.85 22.20 -11.60
N LYS A 193 -5.79 22.18 -10.27
CA LYS A 193 -5.76 23.41 -9.47
C LYS A 193 -4.54 24.29 -9.79
N GLN A 194 -3.36 23.71 -9.96
CA GLN A 194 -2.15 24.48 -10.35
C GLN A 194 -2.28 25.09 -11.75
N ALA A 195 -2.97 24.41 -12.67
CA ALA A 195 -3.27 24.93 -14.00
C ALA A 195 -4.36 26.02 -14.01
N GLY A 196 -5.01 26.29 -12.88
CA GLY A 196 -6.17 27.18 -12.80
C GLY A 196 -7.44 26.59 -13.41
N ASP A 197 -7.44 25.28 -13.69
CA ASP A 197 -8.57 24.58 -14.29
C ASP A 197 -9.55 24.14 -13.20
N VAL A 198 -10.56 24.98 -12.99
CA VAL A 198 -11.61 24.78 -11.97
C VAL A 198 -12.60 23.69 -12.39
N PHE A 199 -12.74 23.43 -13.70
CA PHE A 199 -13.68 22.45 -14.25
C PHE A 199 -13.02 21.66 -15.39
N PRO A 200 -12.14 20.72 -15.04
CA PRO A 200 -11.38 19.95 -16.02
C PRO A 200 -12.30 19.02 -16.81
N ASP A 201 -11.85 18.64 -18.03
CA ASP A 201 -12.55 17.67 -18.89
C ASP A 201 -12.87 16.35 -18.16
N VAL A 202 -12.04 15.97 -17.19
CA VAL A 202 -12.26 14.83 -16.30
C VAL A 202 -12.23 15.29 -14.84
N LEU A 203 -13.40 15.32 -14.19
CA LEU A 203 -13.55 15.63 -12.78
C LEU A 203 -13.51 14.35 -11.92
N ASN A 204 -12.42 14.16 -11.18
CA ASN A 204 -12.27 13.05 -10.23
C ASN A 204 -12.70 13.46 -8.82
N LEU A 205 -13.64 12.73 -8.22
CA LEU A 205 -14.14 12.98 -6.86
C LEU A 205 -14.05 11.72 -6.00
N SER A 206 -13.55 11.88 -4.77
CA SER A 206 -13.41 10.80 -3.80
C SER A 206 -13.92 11.27 -2.43
N PHE A 207 -14.80 10.48 -1.82
CA PHE A 207 -15.43 10.84 -0.54
C PHE A 207 -15.22 9.75 0.51
N LEU A 208 -14.95 10.19 1.74
CA LEU A 208 -14.89 9.31 2.91
C LEU A 208 -16.23 9.34 3.64
N LYS A 209 -16.79 8.16 3.91
CA LYS A 209 -17.96 8.04 4.79
C LYS A 209 -17.58 8.46 6.21
N ASN A 210 -18.36 9.34 6.82
CA ASN A 210 -18.20 9.61 8.25
C ASN A 210 -18.70 8.40 9.05
N LYS A 211 -17.84 7.86 9.93
CA LYS A 211 -18.16 6.70 10.77
C LYS A 211 -19.23 7.00 11.84
N ASN A 212 -19.47 8.28 12.16
CA ASN A 212 -20.41 8.71 13.22
C ASN A 212 -21.80 9.16 12.73
N SER A 213 -22.16 8.91 11.47
CA SER A 213 -23.48 9.27 10.96
C SER A 213 -24.33 8.02 10.69
N ASP A 214 -25.29 7.74 11.59
CA ASP A 214 -26.28 6.65 11.46
C ASP A 214 -27.20 6.83 10.23
N MET A 215 -27.29 8.05 9.71
CA MET A 215 -27.82 8.33 8.39
C MET A 215 -26.66 8.58 7.43
N GLY A 216 -26.63 7.94 6.28
CA GLY A 216 -25.57 8.01 5.25
C GLY A 216 -25.28 9.43 4.73
N LYS A 217 -24.74 10.30 5.58
CA LYS A 217 -24.27 11.64 5.24
C LYS A 217 -22.82 11.54 4.82
N ILE A 218 -22.58 11.80 3.54
CA ILE A 218 -21.24 11.97 2.99
C ILE A 218 -20.74 13.34 3.46
N LEU A 219 -19.67 13.37 4.25
CA LEU A 219 -19.04 14.61 4.68
C LEU A 219 -18.10 15.08 3.58
N ILE A 220 -18.53 16.10 2.85
CA ILE A 220 -17.69 16.84 1.91
C ILE A 220 -16.81 17.77 2.76
N LYS A 221 -15.51 17.50 2.88
CA LYS A 221 -14.59 18.44 3.52
C LYS A 221 -14.43 19.67 2.58
N PRO A 222 -14.73 20.90 3.05
CA PRO A 222 -14.85 22.09 2.18
C PRO A 222 -13.58 22.54 1.45
N HIS A 223 -12.40 22.01 1.78
CA HIS A 223 -11.14 22.46 1.16
C HIS A 223 -11.07 22.19 -0.36
N LEU A 224 -12.01 21.40 -0.89
CA LEU A 224 -12.19 21.10 -2.32
C LEU A 224 -13.35 21.86 -2.98
N PHE A 225 -14.19 22.60 -2.23
CA PHE A 225 -15.51 23.05 -2.71
C PHE A 225 -15.94 24.45 -2.25
N THR A 226 -15.03 25.39 -2.01
CA THR A 226 -15.46 26.76 -1.65
C THR A 226 -16.13 27.54 -2.80
N ASN A 227 -16.08 27.06 -4.06
CA ASN A 227 -16.62 27.80 -5.21
C ASN A 227 -17.63 27.01 -6.10
N LEU A 228 -18.09 25.82 -5.70
CA LEU A 228 -18.86 24.97 -6.63
C LEU A 228 -20.39 25.01 -6.49
N PHE A 229 -20.94 25.85 -5.61
CA PHE A 229 -22.39 26.08 -5.56
C PHE A 229 -22.70 27.55 -5.25
N LEU A 230 -22.85 28.33 -6.32
CA LEU A 230 -23.77 29.46 -6.44
C LEU A 230 -24.56 29.30 -7.74
#